data_AF-A0A2J0L5S9-F1
#
_entry.id   AF-A0A2J0L5S9-F1
#
_cell.length_a   1.000
_cell.length_b   1.000
_cell.length_c   1.000
_cell.angle_alpha   90.00
_cell.angle_beta   90.00
_cell.angle_gamma   90.00
#
_symmetry.space_group_name_H-M   'P 1'
#
loop_
_entity.id
_entity.type
_entity.pdbx_description
1 polymer ?
#
loop_
_entity_poly.entity_id
_entity_poly.type
_entity_poly.pdbx_seq_one_letter_code
_entity_poly.pdbx_strand_id
1 'polypeptide(L)'
;MEKGPKFERREEQPMNSENVRTTAERMIALAKETKGSVTAKFNDIELTATEDSTVEDIVSGFHIKIAEDAEKYRTSPEGKRAARESEERKEEAQRKADALMEQLPNLDFANQEAVLDWICEFQDPSDHIGVVKNQGEVLKIFAEHGYQPGVNTGEAFNGEDRDNFARYIIGKALDGLRCDTGAIHQVIHKFTDDWKKKFAS
;
A
#
# COMPACT_ATOMS: atom_id res chain seq x y z
N MET A 1 1.86 -44.05 -45.93
CA MET A 1 1.85 -43.65 -44.51
C MET A 1 2.06 -42.14 -44.46
N GLU A 2 0.97 -41.38 -44.55
CA GLU A 2 1.02 -39.93 -44.42
C GLU A 2 1.34 -39.57 -42.96
N LYS A 3 2.39 -38.76 -42.78
CA LYS A 3 2.75 -38.19 -41.49
C LYS A 3 1.73 -37.10 -41.18
N GLY A 4 0.90 -37.32 -40.16
CA GLY A 4 -0.03 -36.30 -39.65
C GLY A 4 0.70 -35.04 -39.18
N PRO A 5 0.03 -33.87 -39.19
CA PRO A 5 0.67 -32.61 -38.88
C PRO A 5 1.17 -32.60 -37.43
N LYS A 6 2.45 -32.23 -37.26
CA LYS A 6 3.05 -31.92 -35.96
C LYS A 6 2.43 -30.61 -35.45
N PHE A 7 1.71 -30.69 -34.34
CA PHE A 7 1.22 -29.52 -33.62
C PHE A 7 2.41 -28.85 -32.89
N GLU A 8 2.80 -27.66 -33.34
CA GLU A 8 3.75 -26.80 -32.63
C GLU A 8 3.03 -26.11 -31.48
N ARG A 9 3.47 -26.37 -30.24
CA ARG A 9 3.09 -25.55 -29.08
C ARG A 9 3.77 -24.20 -29.21
N ARG A 10 2.99 -23.11 -29.24
CA ARG A 10 3.50 -21.76 -29.05
C ARG A 10 3.14 -21.30 -27.65
N GLU A 11 4.14 -21.19 -26.79
CA GLU A 11 4.01 -20.54 -25.48
C GLU A 11 4.10 -19.03 -25.69
N GLU A 12 2.99 -18.32 -25.50
CA GLU A 12 3.00 -16.86 -25.43
C GLU A 12 3.18 -16.41 -23.97
N GLN A 13 4.18 -15.57 -23.72
CA GLN A 13 4.33 -14.88 -22.44
C GLN A 13 3.53 -13.56 -22.47
N PRO A 14 2.67 -13.30 -21.47
CA PRO A 14 1.95 -12.04 -21.39
C PRO A 14 2.93 -10.88 -21.14
N MET A 15 2.75 -9.77 -21.86
CA MET A 15 3.55 -8.56 -21.63
C MET A 15 2.98 -7.80 -20.42
N ASN A 16 3.87 -7.33 -19.53
CA ASN A 16 3.50 -6.52 -18.38
C ASN A 16 2.54 -5.38 -18.80
N SER A 17 1.36 -5.32 -18.15
CA SER A 17 0.20 -4.42 -18.38
C SER A 17 -1.00 -4.98 -19.17
N GLU A 18 -0.94 -6.19 -19.74
CA GLU A 18 -2.14 -6.82 -20.33
C GLU A 18 -3.12 -7.26 -19.23
N ASN A 19 -4.41 -6.95 -19.40
CA ASN A 19 -5.47 -7.54 -18.58
C ASN A 19 -5.84 -8.93 -19.15
N VAL A 20 -6.42 -9.79 -18.32
CA VAL A 20 -6.79 -11.16 -18.72
C VAL A 20 -7.77 -11.19 -19.91
N ARG A 21 -8.58 -10.14 -20.09
CA ARG A 21 -9.49 -10.00 -21.23
C ARG A 21 -8.71 -9.88 -22.55
N THR A 22 -7.69 -9.03 -22.61
CA THR A 22 -6.84 -8.88 -23.80
C THR A 22 -6.08 -10.16 -24.13
N THR A 23 -5.58 -10.88 -23.11
CA THR A 23 -4.98 -12.21 -23.31
C THR A 23 -5.99 -13.19 -23.88
N ALA A 24 -7.22 -13.24 -23.35
CA ALA A 24 -8.28 -14.12 -23.84
C ALA A 24 -8.67 -13.80 -25.30
N GLU A 25 -8.82 -12.53 -25.66
CA GLU A 25 -9.14 -12.08 -27.03
C GLU A 25 -8.07 -12.56 -28.04
N ARG A 26 -6.79 -12.41 -27.69
CA ARG A 26 -5.68 -12.88 -28.52
C ARG A 26 -5.66 -14.40 -28.67
N MET A 27 -5.86 -15.14 -27.58
CA MET A 27 -5.88 -16.60 -27.61
C MET A 27 -7.02 -17.13 -28.49
N ILE A 28 -8.20 -16.51 -28.42
CA ILE A 28 -9.35 -16.89 -29.26
C ILE A 28 -9.08 -16.58 -30.73
N ALA A 29 -8.50 -15.41 -31.04
CA ALA A 29 -8.13 -15.07 -32.41
C ALA A 29 -7.16 -16.10 -33.01
N LEU A 30 -6.14 -16.49 -32.24
CA LEU A 30 -5.16 -17.50 -32.66
C LEU A 30 -5.78 -18.90 -32.77
N ALA A 31 -6.69 -19.27 -31.88
CA ALA A 31 -7.40 -20.55 -31.92
C ALA A 31 -8.27 -20.68 -33.19
N LYS A 32 -8.93 -19.59 -33.60
CA LYS A 32 -9.72 -19.52 -34.84
C LYS A 32 -8.85 -19.59 -36.09
N GLU A 33 -7.69 -18.93 -36.09
CA GLU A 33 -6.75 -18.98 -37.22
C GLU A 33 -6.16 -20.38 -37.40
N THR A 34 -5.75 -21.01 -36.30
CA THR A 34 -5.07 -22.31 -36.30
C THR A 34 -6.04 -23.50 -36.33
N LYS A 35 -7.35 -23.28 -36.16
CA LYS A 35 -8.38 -24.31 -36.00
C LYS A 35 -8.00 -25.35 -34.94
N GLY A 36 -7.49 -24.85 -33.81
CA GLY A 36 -6.92 -25.67 -32.75
C GLY A 36 -7.10 -25.05 -31.37
N SER A 37 -6.55 -25.70 -30.35
CA SER A 37 -6.49 -25.14 -29.00
C SER A 37 -5.22 -24.33 -28.80
N VAL A 38 -5.35 -23.20 -28.11
CA VAL A 38 -4.26 -22.31 -27.72
C VAL A 38 -4.17 -22.30 -26.20
N THR A 39 -2.98 -22.47 -25.65
CA THR A 39 -2.72 -22.34 -24.22
C THR A 39 -1.80 -21.17 -23.96
N ALA A 40 -2.04 -20.45 -22.86
CA ALA A 40 -1.18 -19.36 -22.41
C ALA A 40 -1.14 -19.34 -20.88
N LYS A 41 -0.09 -18.76 -20.31
CA LYS A 41 0.07 -18.64 -18.86
C LYS A 41 -0.12 -17.18 -18.45
N PHE A 42 -1.06 -16.89 -17.56
CA PHE A 42 -1.32 -15.55 -17.04
C PHE A 42 -1.35 -15.57 -15.52
N ASN A 43 -0.48 -14.79 -14.86
CA ASN A 43 -0.27 -14.82 -13.39
C ASN A 43 -0.12 -16.24 -12.84
N ASP A 44 0.75 -17.03 -13.48
CA ASP A 44 0.99 -18.44 -13.20
C ASP A 44 -0.16 -19.43 -13.44
N ILE A 45 -1.31 -18.95 -13.89
CA ILE A 45 -2.47 -19.77 -14.23
C ILE A 45 -2.47 -20.10 -15.72
N GLU A 46 -2.54 -21.39 -16.05
CA GLU A 46 -2.74 -21.85 -17.43
C GLU A 46 -4.19 -21.60 -17.87
N LEU A 47 -4.32 -20.86 -18.98
CA LEU A 47 -5.55 -20.60 -19.70
C LEU A 47 -5.57 -21.44 -20.97
N THR A 48 -6.76 -21.80 -21.44
CA THR A 48 -6.95 -22.53 -22.69
C THR A 48 -8.09 -21.90 -23.48
N ALA A 49 -7.87 -21.66 -24.77
CA ALA A 49 -8.88 -21.20 -25.71
C ALA A 49 -9.02 -22.20 -26.87
N THR A 50 -10.23 -22.35 -27.37
CA THR A 50 -10.59 -23.05 -28.60
C THR A 50 -11.30 -22.09 -29.54
N GLU A 51 -11.60 -22.54 -30.76
CA GLU A 51 -12.35 -21.75 -31.75
C GLU A 51 -13.75 -21.31 -31.26
N ASP A 52 -14.36 -22.12 -30.39
CA ASP A 52 -15.69 -21.89 -29.81
C ASP A 52 -15.66 -21.16 -28.46
N SER A 53 -14.47 -20.86 -27.92
CA SER A 53 -14.35 -20.19 -26.63
C SER A 53 -14.83 -18.74 -26.70
N THR A 54 -15.45 -18.26 -25.62
CA THR A 54 -15.75 -16.84 -25.43
C THR A 54 -14.74 -16.19 -24.49
N VAL A 55 -14.59 -14.86 -24.62
CA VAL A 55 -13.72 -14.08 -23.74
C VAL A 55 -14.20 -14.20 -22.29
N GLU A 56 -15.51 -14.10 -22.09
CA GLU A 56 -16.16 -14.19 -20.79
C GLU A 56 -15.90 -15.54 -20.11
N ASP A 57 -15.93 -16.66 -20.83
CA ASP A 57 -15.66 -17.99 -20.27
C ASP A 57 -14.22 -18.13 -19.77
N ILE A 58 -13.24 -17.64 -20.56
CA ILE A 58 -11.83 -17.68 -20.19
C ILE A 58 -11.57 -16.78 -18.97
N VAL A 59 -12.11 -15.56 -18.97
CA VAL A 59 -11.96 -14.59 -17.87
C VAL A 59 -12.64 -15.12 -16.59
N SER A 60 -13.84 -15.68 -16.70
CA SER A 60 -14.54 -16.31 -15.57
C SER A 60 -13.75 -17.49 -15.01
N GLY A 61 -13.26 -18.39 -15.89
CA GLY A 61 -12.43 -19.52 -15.49
C GLY A 61 -11.14 -19.10 -14.79
N PHE A 62 -10.50 -18.02 -15.24
CA PHE A 62 -9.35 -17.43 -14.56
C PHE A 62 -9.69 -16.93 -13.15
N HIS A 63 -10.79 -16.18 -12.99
CA HIS A 63 -11.20 -15.69 -11.68
C HIS A 63 -11.57 -16.82 -10.71
N ILE A 64 -12.20 -17.90 -11.21
CA ILE A 64 -12.46 -19.11 -10.41
C ILE A 64 -11.14 -19.70 -9.92
N LYS A 65 -10.15 -19.89 -10.79
CA LYS A 65 -8.85 -20.45 -10.40
C LYS A 65 -8.10 -19.57 -9.40
N ILE A 66 -8.10 -18.24 -9.58
CA ILE A 66 -7.54 -17.31 -8.58
C ILE A 66 -8.24 -17.49 -7.23
N ALA A 67 -9.57 -17.56 -7.21
CA ALA A 67 -10.32 -17.72 -5.97
C ALA A 67 -10.00 -19.06 -5.28
N GLU A 68 -9.89 -20.15 -6.04
CA GLU A 68 -9.47 -21.45 -5.54
C GLU A 68 -8.06 -21.42 -4.95
N ASP A 69 -7.09 -20.83 -5.65
CA ASP A 69 -5.71 -20.76 -5.19
C ASP A 69 -5.57 -19.83 -3.96
N ALA A 70 -6.32 -18.73 -3.93
CA ALA A 70 -6.41 -17.87 -2.76
C ALA A 70 -7.00 -18.60 -1.55
N GLU A 71 -8.03 -19.43 -1.74
CA GLU A 71 -8.61 -20.25 -0.66
C GLU A 71 -7.66 -21.37 -0.21
N LYS A 72 -6.97 -22.04 -1.13
CA LYS A 72 -5.92 -23.01 -0.80
C LYS A 72 -4.82 -22.35 0.03
N TYR A 73 -4.36 -21.16 -0.36
CA TYR A 73 -3.36 -20.42 0.41
C TYR A 73 -3.91 -20.04 1.79
N ARG A 74 -5.09 -19.43 1.88
CA ARG A 74 -5.73 -19.00 3.13
C ARG A 74 -5.90 -20.15 4.13
N THR A 75 -6.24 -21.34 3.64
CA THR A 75 -6.46 -22.52 4.48
C THR A 75 -5.19 -23.32 4.80
N SER A 76 -4.11 -23.08 4.05
CA SER A 76 -2.80 -23.69 4.29
C SER A 76 -2.18 -23.27 5.63
N PRO A 77 -1.22 -24.04 6.16
CA PRO A 77 -0.48 -23.64 7.37
C PRO A 77 0.23 -22.29 7.22
N GLU A 78 0.75 -21.99 6.04
CA GLU A 78 1.43 -20.74 5.74
C GLU A 78 0.47 -19.54 5.76
N GLY A 79 -0.67 -19.64 5.05
CA GLY A 79 -1.66 -18.57 5.03
C GLY A 79 -2.28 -18.32 6.39
N LYS A 80 -2.55 -19.38 7.17
CA LYS A 80 -3.00 -19.25 8.58
C LYS A 80 -1.95 -18.58 9.46
N ARG A 81 -0.67 -18.92 9.28
CA ARG A 81 0.43 -18.26 10.01
C ARG A 81 0.52 -16.78 9.62
N ALA A 82 0.52 -16.47 8.33
CA ALA A 82 0.56 -15.10 7.83
C ALA A 82 -0.63 -14.26 8.33
N ALA A 83 -1.84 -14.83 8.36
CA ALA A 83 -3.02 -14.20 8.92
C ALA A 83 -2.85 -13.89 10.41
N ARG A 84 -2.33 -14.85 11.19
CA ARG A 84 -2.03 -14.63 12.61
C ARG A 84 -0.99 -13.53 12.82
N GLU A 85 0.14 -13.60 12.10
CA GLU A 85 1.20 -12.58 12.18
C GLU A 85 0.68 -11.19 11.75
N SER A 86 -0.23 -11.13 10.79
CA SER A 86 -0.87 -9.88 10.38
C SER A 86 -1.77 -9.31 11.47
N GLU A 87 -2.54 -10.15 12.17
CA GLU A 87 -3.36 -9.69 13.29
C GLU A 87 -2.49 -9.25 14.48
N GLU A 88 -1.43 -10.01 14.79
CA GLU A 88 -0.45 -9.64 15.83
C GLU A 88 0.20 -8.28 15.55
N ARG A 89 0.59 -8.02 14.29
CA ARG A 89 1.13 -6.70 13.88
C ARG A 89 0.09 -5.59 14.02
N LYS A 90 -1.16 -5.85 13.63
CA LYS A 90 -2.26 -4.87 13.78
C LYS A 90 -2.52 -4.57 15.25
N GLU A 91 -2.59 -5.58 16.12
CA GLU A 91 -2.76 -5.40 17.56
C GLU A 91 -1.58 -4.62 18.16
N GLU A 92 -0.35 -4.90 17.74
CA GLU A 92 0.83 -4.16 18.19
C GLU A 92 0.77 -2.69 17.74
N ALA A 93 0.41 -2.43 16.49
CA ALA A 93 0.24 -1.08 15.97
C ALA A 93 -0.89 -0.32 16.69
N GLN A 94 -2.01 -0.99 17.01
CA GLN A 94 -3.09 -0.40 17.79
C GLN A 94 -2.61 -0.04 19.20
N ARG A 95 -1.92 -0.95 19.90
CA ARG A 95 -1.36 -0.66 21.24
C ARG A 95 -0.42 0.53 21.23
N LYS A 96 0.41 0.67 20.18
CA LYS A 96 1.29 1.84 20.01
C LYS A 96 0.48 3.11 19.78
N ALA A 97 -0.53 3.08 18.91
CA ALA A 97 -1.42 4.22 18.68
C ALA A 97 -2.10 4.67 19.98
N ASP A 98 -2.66 3.73 20.73
CA ASP A 98 -3.38 4.00 21.98
C ASP A 98 -2.43 4.62 23.02
N ALA A 99 -1.26 4.04 23.22
CA ALA A 99 -0.25 4.56 24.15
C ALA A 99 0.21 5.98 23.78
N LEU A 100 0.39 6.26 22.48
CA LEU A 100 0.77 7.60 22.00
C LEU A 100 -0.37 8.61 22.20
N MET A 101 -1.62 8.20 22.01
CA MET A 101 -2.80 9.03 22.28
C MET A 101 -2.97 9.32 23.78
N GLU A 102 -2.65 8.37 24.66
CA GLU A 102 -2.65 8.59 26.11
C GLU A 102 -1.57 9.59 26.55
N GLN A 103 -0.42 9.60 25.87
CA GLN A 103 0.67 10.54 26.13
C GLN A 103 0.39 11.94 25.61
N LEU A 104 -0.33 12.06 24.50
CA LEU A 104 -0.50 13.30 23.74
C LEU A 104 -0.99 14.50 24.58
N PRO A 105 -1.98 14.38 25.49
CA PRO A 105 -2.42 15.50 26.33
C PRO A 105 -1.35 16.05 27.27
N ASN A 106 -0.32 15.25 27.59
CA ASN A 106 0.77 15.62 28.50
C ASN A 106 2.11 15.83 27.77
N LEU A 107 2.09 15.83 26.44
CA LEU A 107 3.28 16.07 25.63
C LEU A 107 3.82 17.49 25.88
N ASP A 108 5.14 17.62 26.01
CA ASP A 108 5.77 18.94 26.15
C ASP A 108 5.83 19.65 24.79
N PHE A 109 4.78 20.40 24.47
CA PHE A 109 4.69 21.17 23.22
C PHE A 109 5.66 22.36 23.12
N ALA A 110 6.30 22.74 24.23
CA ALA A 110 7.39 23.73 24.21
C ALA A 110 8.72 23.09 23.78
N ASN A 111 8.86 21.77 23.94
CA ASN A 111 9.99 21.01 23.45
C ASN A 111 9.72 20.45 22.04
N GLN A 112 10.20 21.16 21.03
CA GLN A 112 10.05 20.77 19.62
C GLN A 112 10.61 19.38 19.31
N GLU A 113 11.66 18.95 20.00
CA GLU A 113 12.20 17.61 19.79
C GLU A 113 11.21 16.55 20.28
N ALA A 114 10.62 16.74 21.46
CA ALA A 114 9.58 15.83 21.97
C ALA A 114 8.37 15.77 21.04
N VAL A 115 7.96 16.91 20.47
CA VAL A 115 6.85 16.96 19.50
C VAL A 115 7.19 16.21 18.21
N LEU A 116 8.39 16.41 17.67
CA LEU A 116 8.84 15.71 16.47
C LEU A 116 9.00 14.21 16.70
N ASP A 117 9.49 13.80 17.88
CA ASP A 117 9.62 12.40 18.25
C ASP A 117 8.26 11.72 18.35
N TRP A 118 7.29 12.35 19.00
CA TRP A 118 5.92 11.82 19.06
C TRP A 118 5.32 11.64 17.65
N ILE A 119 5.52 12.62 16.75
CA ILE A 119 5.06 12.53 15.35
C ILE A 119 5.71 11.36 14.63
N CYS A 120 7.01 11.17 14.80
CA CYS A 120 7.74 10.04 14.20
C CYS A 120 7.23 8.70 14.73
N GLU A 121 7.01 8.58 16.04
CA GLU A 121 6.49 7.36 16.65
C GLU A 121 5.04 7.07 16.23
N PHE A 122 4.23 8.11 16.03
CA PHE A 122 2.84 7.96 15.57
C PHE A 122 2.71 7.68 14.08
N GLN A 123 3.78 7.87 13.29
CA GLN A 123 3.77 7.69 11.85
C GLN A 123 3.34 6.27 11.44
N ASP A 124 4.08 5.27 11.90
CA ASP A 124 3.85 3.87 11.56
C ASP A 124 2.47 3.34 11.98
N PRO A 125 2.00 3.52 13.23
CA PRO A 125 0.65 3.10 13.60
C PRO A 125 -0.43 3.91 12.87
N SER A 126 -0.16 5.15 12.46
CA SER A 126 -1.13 5.94 11.68
C SER A 126 -1.32 5.41 10.26
N ASP A 127 -0.29 4.82 9.64
CA ASP A 127 -0.34 4.27 8.28
C ASP A 127 -0.75 2.78 8.24
N HIS A 128 -0.82 2.12 9.40
CA HIS A 128 -1.16 0.71 9.46
C HIS A 128 -2.65 0.47 9.16
N ILE A 129 -2.92 -0.40 8.19
CA ILE A 129 -4.28 -0.80 7.79
C ILE A 129 -5.01 -1.41 9.00
N GLY A 130 -6.24 -0.94 9.25
CA GLY A 130 -7.11 -1.47 10.29
C GLY A 130 -6.86 -0.93 11.70
N VAL A 131 -5.88 -0.04 11.89
CA VAL A 131 -5.71 0.70 13.15
C VAL A 131 -6.75 1.82 13.23
N VAL A 132 -7.50 1.85 14.33
CA VAL A 132 -8.46 2.90 14.65
C VAL A 132 -7.73 4.01 15.39
N LYS A 133 -7.89 5.24 14.92
CA LYS A 133 -7.19 6.40 15.49
C LYS A 133 -8.07 7.64 15.46
N ASN A 134 -7.98 8.44 16.51
CA ASN A 134 -8.75 9.68 16.63
C ASN A 134 -7.97 10.86 16.01
N GLN A 135 -7.88 10.89 14.68
CA GLN A 135 -7.15 11.95 13.95
C GLN A 135 -7.67 13.35 14.32
N GLY A 136 -8.98 13.50 14.52
CA GLY A 136 -9.60 14.77 14.90
C GLY A 136 -9.10 15.28 16.25
N GLU A 137 -8.88 14.39 17.22
CA GLU A 137 -8.30 14.75 18.52
C GLU A 137 -6.82 15.12 18.41
N VAL A 138 -6.04 14.41 17.60
CA VAL A 138 -4.64 14.78 17.31
C VAL A 138 -4.59 16.20 16.73
N LEU A 139 -5.35 16.45 15.66
CA LEU A 139 -5.39 17.75 15.01
C LEU A 139 -5.84 18.87 15.96
N LYS A 140 -6.83 18.58 16.82
CA LYS A 140 -7.33 19.52 17.82
C LYS A 140 -6.25 19.88 18.85
N ILE A 141 -5.60 18.89 19.47
CA ILE A 141 -4.60 19.15 20.51
C ILE A 141 -3.41 19.92 19.92
N PHE A 142 -2.90 19.52 18.75
CA PHE A 142 -1.82 20.25 18.09
C PHE A 142 -2.22 21.70 17.77
N ALA A 143 -3.46 21.93 17.33
CA ALA A 143 -3.99 23.26 17.06
C ALA A 143 -4.07 24.13 18.32
N GLU A 144 -4.47 23.57 19.47
CA GLU A 144 -4.50 24.26 20.77
C GLU A 144 -3.09 24.73 21.21
N HIS A 145 -2.05 24.02 20.76
CA HIS A 145 -0.64 24.38 20.97
C HIS A 145 0.00 25.18 19.81
N GLY A 146 -0.82 25.67 18.87
CA GLY A 146 -0.37 26.57 17.81
C GLY A 146 0.34 25.87 16.63
N TYR A 147 0.20 24.55 16.50
CA TYR A 147 0.65 23.80 15.34
C TYR A 147 -0.54 23.54 14.40
N GLN A 148 -0.38 23.92 13.13
CA GLN A 148 -1.46 23.83 12.15
C GLN A 148 -1.00 23.04 10.91
N PRO A 149 -1.88 22.29 10.24
CA PRO A 149 -1.57 21.63 8.97
C PRO A 149 -1.08 22.63 7.91
N GLY A 150 -0.02 22.27 7.18
CA GLY A 150 0.46 23.02 6.02
C GLY A 150 1.10 24.39 6.33
N VAL A 151 1.59 24.64 7.54
CA VAL A 151 2.31 25.88 7.86
C VAL A 151 3.75 25.90 7.36
N ASN A 152 4.31 27.10 7.21
CA ASN A 152 5.72 27.35 6.83
C ASN A 152 6.14 26.65 5.52
N THR A 153 5.24 26.56 4.55
CA THR A 153 5.52 25.98 3.23
C THR A 153 5.81 27.04 2.17
N GLY A 154 6.52 26.66 1.10
CA GLY A 154 6.78 27.56 -0.03
C GLY A 154 7.72 28.70 0.38
N GLU A 155 7.37 29.94 0.02
CA GLU A 155 8.17 31.13 0.35
C GLU A 155 8.28 31.41 1.86
N ALA A 156 7.36 30.88 2.67
CA ALA A 156 7.38 31.03 4.13
C ALA A 156 8.32 30.03 4.84
N PHE A 157 8.88 29.07 4.09
CA PHE A 157 9.83 28.10 4.64
C PHE A 157 11.21 28.74 4.85
N ASN A 158 11.75 28.60 6.05
CA ASN A 158 13.12 28.96 6.37
C ASN A 158 13.82 27.80 7.08
N GLY A 159 14.59 27.01 6.32
CA GLY A 159 15.33 25.87 6.86
C GLY A 159 16.51 26.23 7.76
N GLU A 160 16.90 27.51 7.86
CA GLU A 160 17.94 27.98 8.78
C GLU A 160 17.37 28.37 10.15
N ASP A 161 16.06 28.55 10.26
CA ASP A 161 15.37 28.82 11.51
C ASP A 161 14.85 27.51 12.12
N ARG A 162 15.34 27.20 13.33
CA ARG A 162 14.99 25.99 14.06
C ARG A 162 13.49 25.83 14.28
N ASP A 163 12.80 26.90 14.68
CA ASP A 163 11.36 26.87 14.94
C ASP A 163 10.57 26.77 13.63
N ASN A 164 10.96 27.55 12.62
CA ASN A 164 10.29 27.53 11.33
C ASN A 164 10.35 26.13 10.70
N PHE A 165 11.52 25.50 10.69
CA PHE A 165 11.72 24.17 10.13
C PHE A 165 10.98 23.09 10.95
N ALA A 166 11.00 23.14 12.28
CA ALA A 166 10.21 22.21 13.10
C ALA A 166 8.71 22.31 12.78
N ARG A 167 8.17 23.53 12.74
CA ARG A 167 6.76 23.79 12.40
C ARG A 167 6.41 23.36 10.99
N TYR A 168 7.32 23.50 10.02
CA TYR A 168 7.13 22.97 8.68
C TYR A 168 6.94 21.45 8.68
N ILE A 169 7.82 20.71 9.39
CA ILE A 169 7.75 19.25 9.48
C ILE A 169 6.44 18.82 10.15
N ILE A 170 6.12 19.42 11.29
CA ILE A 170 4.87 19.16 12.03
C ILE A 170 3.66 19.47 11.13
N GLY A 171 3.67 20.61 10.44
CA GLY A 171 2.62 21.01 9.52
C GLY A 171 2.41 20.01 8.37
N LYS A 172 3.48 19.43 7.83
CA LYS A 172 3.40 18.38 6.81
C LYS A 172 2.84 17.06 7.35
N ALA A 173 3.23 16.69 8.57
CA ALA A 173 2.68 15.49 9.22
C ALA A 173 1.16 15.62 9.47
N LEU A 174 0.74 16.75 10.03
CA LEU A 174 -0.68 17.03 10.31
C LEU A 174 -1.51 17.15 9.03
N ASP A 175 -0.93 17.66 7.94
CA ASP A 175 -1.61 17.72 6.63
C ASP A 175 -1.90 16.32 6.08
N GLY A 176 -0.94 15.39 6.20
CA GLY A 176 -1.13 13.99 5.83
C GLY A 176 -2.24 13.30 6.65
N LEU A 177 -2.31 13.59 7.95
CA LEU A 177 -3.39 13.10 8.82
C LEU A 177 -4.76 13.68 8.47
N ARG A 178 -4.81 14.94 8.03
CA ARG A 178 -6.06 15.64 7.68
C ARG A 178 -6.65 15.18 6.35
N CYS A 179 -5.81 14.79 5.39
CA CYS A 179 -6.24 14.41 4.04
C CYS A 179 -6.84 12.99 3.99
N ASP A 180 -7.38 12.60 2.84
CA ASP A 180 -8.04 11.29 2.62
C ASP A 180 -7.13 10.08 2.92
N THR A 181 -5.81 10.27 2.92
CA THR A 181 -4.82 9.28 3.35
C THR A 181 -4.94 8.95 4.83
N GLY A 182 -5.33 9.92 5.65
CA GLY A 182 -5.56 9.73 7.08
C GLY A 182 -4.34 9.24 7.85
N ALA A 183 -3.13 9.54 7.39
CA ALA A 183 -1.88 9.00 7.94
C ALA A 183 -0.73 10.00 7.77
N ILE A 184 0.25 9.97 8.68
CA ILE A 184 1.47 10.76 8.55
C ILE A 184 2.33 10.13 7.45
N HIS A 185 2.76 10.95 6.48
CA HIS A 185 3.56 10.46 5.37
C HIS A 185 4.91 9.89 5.84
N GLN A 186 5.32 8.76 5.26
CA GLN A 186 6.56 8.04 5.55
C GLN A 186 7.88 8.85 5.41
N VAL A 187 7.86 10.09 4.94
CA VAL A 187 9.09 10.90 4.74
C VAL A 187 9.41 11.76 5.97
N ILE A 188 8.47 11.86 6.92
CA ILE A 188 8.57 12.76 8.06
C ILE A 188 9.75 12.39 8.96
N HIS A 189 9.99 11.10 9.23
CA HIS A 189 11.16 10.66 9.99
C HIS A 189 12.49 11.21 9.43
N LYS A 190 12.65 11.21 8.10
CA LYS A 190 13.86 11.73 7.46
C LYS A 190 14.02 13.23 7.67
N PHE A 191 12.93 14.00 7.55
CA PHE A 191 13.00 15.43 7.79
C PHE A 191 13.28 15.75 9.26
N THR A 192 12.71 14.99 10.19
CA THR A 192 13.02 15.08 11.62
C THR A 192 14.50 14.79 11.89
N ASP A 193 15.06 13.72 11.30
CA ASP A 193 16.48 13.39 11.44
C ASP A 193 17.39 14.51 10.92
N ASP A 194 17.06 15.08 9.76
CA ASP A 194 17.82 16.18 9.17
C ASP A 194 17.74 17.44 10.04
N TRP A 195 16.57 17.74 10.62
CA TRP A 195 16.40 18.82 11.60
C TRP A 195 17.23 18.59 12.86
N LYS A 196 17.17 17.39 13.45
CA LYS A 196 17.95 17.04 14.64
C LYS A 196 19.45 17.18 14.39
N LYS A 197 19.94 16.64 13.27
CA LYS A 197 21.36 16.77 12.88
C LYS A 197 21.79 18.22 12.70
N LYS A 198 20.92 19.06 12.10
CA LYS A 198 21.24 20.46 11.83
C LYS A 198 21.30 21.31 13.10
N PHE A 199 20.41 21.07 14.04
CA PHE A 199 20.26 21.88 15.25
C PHE A 199 20.75 21.20 16.53
N ALA A 200 21.46 20.07 16.41
CA ALA A 200 22.17 19.43 17.52
C ALA A 200 23.19 20.42 18.10
N SER A 201 22.81 21.09 19.18
CA SER A 201 23.58 22.11 19.90
C SER A 201 23.56 21.80 21.38
#